data_AF-A0A0F9G1C0-F1
#
_entry.id   AF-A0A0F9G1C0-F1
#
_cell.length_a   1.000
_cell.length_b   1.000
_cell.length_c   1.000
_cell.angle_alpha   90.00
_cell.angle_beta   90.00
_cell.angle_gamma   90.00
#
_symmetry.space_group_name_H-M   'P 1'
#
loop_
_entity.id
_entity.type
_entity.pdbx_description
1 polymer ?
#
loop_
_entity_poly.entity_id
_entity_poly.type
_entity_poly.pdbx_seq_one_letter_code
_entity_poly.pdbx_strand_id
1 'polypeptide(L)'
;MSGVKYIGPVFDGSGYAEAARNYVLSIYRKGYPITLAPISFEQTRPDLGEDGEILKSLIDASIDYDKIIVHSTPDLWAHWTKFETKKHIIGYTVWETSKLHPAWTMACNRVNEVWLPCDWNMNVFRDSGVRTPLYKIPHAIDVPDLDSVPNFNIDGVGANDYLFYSIFQWQERKNPYGLLAAYTAAFTGVDDVCLVLKTYMHDHAGD
;
A
#
# COMPACT_ATOMS: atom_id res chain seq x y z
N MET A 1 -22.56 -3.54 17.68
CA MET A 1 -21.33 -2.74 17.48
C MET A 1 -21.46 -2.08 16.12
N SER A 2 -21.24 -0.77 15.99
CA SER A 2 -21.34 -0.11 14.68
C SER A 2 -20.20 -0.56 13.76
N GLY A 3 -20.51 -0.79 12.48
CA GLY A 3 -19.55 -1.26 11.49
C GLY A 3 -18.62 -0.19 10.92
N VAL A 4 -17.78 -0.60 9.97
CA VAL A 4 -16.83 0.26 9.26
C VAL A 4 -17.09 0.20 7.75
N LYS A 5 -17.11 1.35 7.09
CA LYS A 5 -16.96 1.43 5.63
C LYS A 5 -15.49 1.62 5.29
N TYR A 6 -14.95 0.74 4.46
CA TYR A 6 -13.57 0.84 3.99
C TYR A 6 -13.56 1.26 2.53
N ILE A 7 -12.86 2.35 2.22
CA ILE A 7 -12.67 2.88 0.88
C ILE A 7 -11.19 2.74 0.54
N GLY A 8 -10.82 1.96 -0.47
CA GLY A 8 -9.41 1.74 -0.79
C GLY A 8 -9.19 0.89 -2.04
N PRO A 9 -7.96 0.91 -2.60
CA PRO A 9 -7.65 0.26 -3.87
C PRO A 9 -7.41 -1.26 -3.72
N VAL A 10 -8.30 -1.98 -3.04
CA VAL A 10 -8.05 -3.36 -2.60
C VAL A 10 -7.81 -4.36 -3.74
N PHE A 11 -8.24 -4.04 -4.97
CA PHE A 11 -8.04 -4.91 -6.14
C PHE A 11 -6.82 -4.52 -6.98
N ASP A 12 -6.10 -3.45 -6.66
CA ASP A 12 -4.93 -3.03 -7.42
C ASP A 12 -3.68 -3.88 -7.10
N GLY A 13 -2.63 -3.75 -7.92
CA GLY A 13 -1.33 -4.39 -7.73
C GLY A 13 -0.33 -3.62 -6.86
N SER A 14 -0.77 -2.53 -6.20
CA SER A 14 0.11 -1.56 -5.55
C SER A 14 0.36 -1.84 -4.07
N GLY A 15 1.34 -1.14 -3.47
CA GLY A 15 1.57 -1.20 -2.02
C GLY A 15 0.40 -0.66 -1.19
N TYR A 16 -0.36 0.31 -1.71
CA TYR A 16 -1.61 0.76 -1.11
C TYR A 16 -2.66 -0.35 -1.10
N ALA A 17 -2.77 -1.07 -2.22
CA ALA A 17 -3.71 -2.16 -2.38
C ALA A 17 -3.44 -3.30 -1.40
N GLU A 18 -2.18 -3.69 -1.28
CA GLU A 18 -1.72 -4.73 -0.37
C GLU A 18 -2.05 -4.38 1.09
N ALA A 19 -1.68 -3.17 1.52
CA ALA A 19 -2.00 -2.70 2.86
C ALA A 19 -3.52 -2.66 3.10
N ALA A 20 -4.30 -2.12 2.14
CA ALA A 20 -5.75 -2.05 2.25
C ALA A 20 -6.40 -3.44 2.35
N ARG A 21 -5.98 -4.41 1.53
CA ARG A 21 -6.46 -5.80 1.60
C ARG A 21 -6.22 -6.40 2.98
N ASN A 22 -5.00 -6.29 3.49
CA ASN A 22 -4.63 -6.88 4.79
C ASN A 22 -5.48 -6.31 5.93
N TYR A 23 -5.85 -5.03 5.88
CA TYR A 23 -6.80 -4.45 6.82
C TYR A 23 -8.23 -4.98 6.67
N VAL A 24 -8.77 -4.94 5.45
CA VAL A 24 -10.15 -5.37 5.19
C VAL A 24 -10.34 -6.83 5.58
N LEU A 25 -9.41 -7.70 5.18
CA LEU A 25 -9.42 -9.12 5.51
C LEU A 25 -9.27 -9.35 7.02
N SER A 26 -8.40 -8.61 7.71
CA SER A 26 -8.24 -8.72 9.16
C SER A 26 -9.51 -8.31 9.93
N ILE A 27 -10.17 -7.23 9.50
CA ILE A 27 -11.44 -6.77 10.07
C ILE A 27 -12.53 -7.84 9.86
N TYR A 28 -12.66 -8.35 8.64
CA TYR A 28 -13.61 -9.40 8.28
C TYR A 28 -13.38 -10.70 9.06
N ARG A 29 -12.14 -11.23 9.07
CA ARG A 29 -11.78 -12.48 9.74
C ARG A 29 -11.96 -12.41 11.26
N LYS A 30 -11.90 -11.22 11.86
CA LYS A 30 -12.23 -11.00 13.28
C LYS A 30 -13.73 -10.86 13.57
N GLY A 31 -14.59 -10.89 12.55
CA GLY A 31 -16.04 -10.82 12.69
C GLY A 31 -16.60 -9.41 12.92
N TYR A 32 -15.83 -8.36 12.64
CA TYR A 32 -16.34 -6.99 12.71
C TYR A 32 -17.15 -6.65 11.45
N PRO A 33 -18.33 -5.99 11.57
CA PRO A 33 -19.12 -5.60 10.40
C PRO A 33 -18.34 -4.63 9.52
N ILE A 34 -18.18 -4.98 8.23
CA ILE A 34 -17.45 -4.17 7.24
C ILE A 34 -18.19 -4.14 5.90
N THR A 35 -18.20 -2.97 5.28
CA THR A 35 -18.63 -2.77 3.89
C THR A 35 -17.50 -2.11 3.11
N LEU A 36 -17.30 -2.55 1.88
CA LEU A 36 -16.18 -2.14 1.03
C LEU A 36 -16.69 -1.26 -0.12
N ALA A 37 -16.03 -0.12 -0.33
CA ALA A 37 -16.17 0.69 -1.54
C ALA A 37 -14.82 0.71 -2.26
N PRO A 38 -14.60 -0.17 -3.26
CA PRO A 38 -13.32 -0.25 -3.93
C PRO A 38 -13.08 1.00 -4.79
N ILE A 39 -11.85 1.50 -4.76
CA ILE A 39 -11.35 2.52 -5.68
C ILE A 39 -10.19 1.94 -6.47
N SER A 40 -9.61 2.69 -7.41
CA SER A 40 -8.45 2.21 -8.17
C SER A 40 -7.58 3.37 -8.66
N PHE A 41 -6.28 3.15 -8.66
CA PHE A 41 -5.26 4.06 -9.20
C PHE A 41 -4.49 3.47 -10.37
N GLU A 42 -4.59 2.16 -10.57
CA GLU A 42 -3.78 1.43 -11.53
C GLU A 42 -4.65 0.48 -12.37
N GLN A 43 -4.11 -0.01 -13.50
CA GLN A 43 -4.82 -0.95 -14.37
C GLN A 43 -4.57 -2.41 -13.99
N THR A 44 -3.43 -2.70 -13.37
CA THR A 44 -3.04 -4.07 -12.99
C THR A 44 -3.98 -4.64 -11.94
N ARG A 45 -4.45 -5.87 -12.17
CA ARG A 45 -5.28 -6.63 -11.25
C ARG A 45 -4.60 -7.97 -10.95
N PRO A 46 -3.99 -8.15 -9.77
CA PRO A 46 -3.45 -9.44 -9.37
C PRO A 46 -4.58 -10.46 -9.19
N ASP A 47 -4.26 -11.73 -9.38
CA ASP A 47 -5.11 -12.81 -8.88
C ASP A 47 -4.98 -12.86 -7.36
N LEU A 48 -6.11 -12.81 -6.67
CA LEU A 48 -6.21 -12.74 -5.22
C LEU A 48 -6.78 -14.04 -4.62
N GLY A 49 -7.09 -15.05 -5.45
CA GLY A 49 -7.65 -16.31 -4.98
C GLY A 49 -8.88 -16.15 -4.09
N GLU A 50 -8.93 -16.91 -2.99
CA GLU A 50 -10.03 -16.89 -2.02
C GLU A 50 -10.25 -15.51 -1.37
N ASP A 51 -9.16 -14.78 -1.11
CA ASP A 51 -9.25 -13.43 -0.55
C ASP A 51 -9.93 -12.46 -1.52
N GLY A 52 -9.73 -12.65 -2.82
CA GLY A 52 -10.46 -11.92 -3.86
C GLY A 52 -11.97 -12.12 -3.78
N GLU A 53 -12.42 -13.35 -3.54
CA GLU A 53 -13.86 -13.66 -3.41
C GLU A 53 -14.44 -13.09 -2.11
N ILE A 54 -13.69 -13.15 -1.00
CA ILE A 54 -14.07 -12.48 0.25
C ILE A 54 -14.24 -10.98 0.01
N LEU A 55 -13.25 -10.32 -0.60
CA LEU A 55 -13.31 -8.88 -0.87
C LEU A 55 -14.53 -8.51 -1.74
N LYS A 56 -14.81 -9.28 -2.79
CA LYS A 56 -16.01 -9.07 -3.64
C LYS A 56 -17.30 -9.18 -2.85
N SER A 57 -17.39 -10.12 -1.91
CA SER A 57 -18.59 -10.31 -1.07
C SER A 57 -18.88 -9.12 -0.13
N LEU A 58 -17.86 -8.30 0.16
CA LEU A 58 -17.97 -7.14 1.04
C LEU A 58 -18.39 -5.86 0.31
N ILE A 59 -18.38 -5.85 -1.02
CA ILE A 59 -18.68 -4.65 -1.82
C ILE A 59 -20.13 -4.24 -1.57
N ASP A 60 -20.31 -2.98 -1.16
CA ASP A 60 -21.62 -2.38 -0.87
C ASP A 60 -22.50 -3.24 0.05
N ALA A 61 -21.88 -4.02 0.94
CA ALA A 61 -22.58 -4.83 1.92
C ALA A 61 -23.52 -3.96 2.76
N SER A 62 -24.76 -4.41 2.93
CA SER A 62 -25.80 -3.69 3.66
C SER A 62 -25.60 -3.83 5.17
N ILE A 63 -24.88 -2.87 5.75
CA ILE A 63 -24.63 -2.79 7.19
C ILE A 63 -24.80 -1.36 7.71
N ASP A 64 -25.08 -1.23 9.00
CA ASP A 64 -24.90 0.03 9.71
C ASP A 64 -23.41 0.26 10.02
N TYR A 65 -22.92 1.45 9.70
CA TYR A 65 -21.57 1.91 10.02
C TYR A 65 -21.58 3.34 10.54
N ASP A 66 -20.65 3.67 11.43
CA ASP A 66 -20.43 5.03 11.94
C ASP A 66 -19.03 5.57 11.59
N LYS A 67 -18.13 4.68 11.14
CA LYS A 67 -16.74 4.98 10.79
C LYS A 67 -16.49 4.71 9.32
N ILE A 68 -15.66 5.56 8.73
CA ILE A 68 -15.17 5.41 7.37
C ILE A 68 -13.65 5.47 7.40
N ILE A 69 -12.99 4.46 6.85
CA ILE A 69 -11.56 4.51 6.56
C ILE A 69 -11.42 4.78 5.07
N VAL A 70 -10.83 5.92 4.70
CA VAL A 70 -10.49 6.25 3.31
C VAL A 70 -8.99 6.13 3.12
N HIS A 71 -8.58 5.00 2.54
CA HIS A 71 -7.20 4.60 2.32
C HIS A 71 -6.78 4.94 0.89
N SER A 72 -6.24 6.14 0.71
CA SER A 72 -5.84 6.71 -0.58
C SER A 72 -4.94 7.92 -0.38
N THR A 73 -4.53 8.55 -1.49
CA THR A 73 -3.99 9.91 -1.42
C THR A 73 -5.02 10.89 -0.83
N PRO A 74 -4.61 11.83 0.05
CA PRO A 74 -5.48 12.80 0.70
C PRO A 74 -6.34 13.66 -0.21
N ASP A 75 -5.84 14.05 -1.37
CA ASP A 75 -6.58 14.89 -2.33
C ASP A 75 -7.88 14.24 -2.81
N LEU A 76 -7.99 12.91 -2.76
CA LEU A 76 -9.18 12.16 -3.15
C LEU A 76 -10.18 11.96 -2.01
N TRP A 77 -9.81 12.19 -0.74
CA TRP A 77 -10.67 11.85 0.40
C TRP A 77 -12.04 12.51 0.33
N ALA A 78 -12.08 13.81 0.06
CA ALA A 78 -13.33 14.55 -0.03
C ALA A 78 -14.24 14.06 -1.16
N HIS A 79 -13.67 13.57 -2.27
CA HIS A 79 -14.47 13.01 -3.36
C HIS A 79 -15.28 11.80 -2.90
N TRP A 80 -14.65 10.92 -2.12
CA TRP A 80 -15.23 9.67 -1.64
C TRP A 80 -16.09 9.81 -0.38
N THR A 81 -15.92 10.89 0.39
CA THR A 81 -16.62 11.08 1.66
C THR A 81 -17.61 12.24 1.68
N LYS A 82 -17.77 12.99 0.58
CA LYS A 82 -18.63 14.20 0.50
C LYS A 82 -20.08 14.03 0.98
N PHE A 83 -20.65 12.83 0.88
CA PHE A 83 -22.03 12.54 1.31
C PHE A 83 -22.12 11.96 2.72
N GLU A 84 -21.00 11.74 3.39
CA GLU A 84 -20.88 11.01 4.66
C GLU A 84 -20.73 11.96 5.85
N THR A 85 -21.49 13.05 5.86
CA THR A 85 -21.28 14.22 6.75
C THR A 85 -21.50 13.97 8.24
N LYS A 86 -22.13 12.84 8.61
CA LYS A 86 -22.39 12.45 10.01
C LYS A 86 -21.52 11.29 10.48
N LYS A 87 -20.57 10.83 9.65
CA LYS A 87 -19.70 9.70 9.97
C LYS A 87 -18.37 10.19 10.51
N HIS A 88 -17.67 9.34 11.25
CA HIS A 88 -16.30 9.57 11.68
C HIS A 88 -15.34 9.13 10.59
N ILE A 89 -14.71 10.08 9.91
CA ILE A 89 -13.86 9.86 8.75
C ILE A 89 -12.39 9.80 9.19
N ILE A 90 -11.76 8.68 8.88
CA ILE A 90 -10.35 8.39 9.11
C ILE A 90 -9.66 8.37 7.75
N GLY A 91 -8.77 9.33 7.52
CA GLY A 91 -7.89 9.30 6.34
C GLY A 91 -6.67 8.43 6.61
N TYR A 92 -6.33 7.52 5.70
CA TYR A 92 -5.15 6.67 5.82
C TYR A 92 -4.28 6.81 4.58
N THR A 93 -3.03 7.22 4.77
CA THR A 93 -2.08 7.47 3.68
C THR A 93 -0.65 7.16 4.12
N VAL A 94 0.24 7.04 3.14
CA VAL A 94 1.70 7.07 3.32
C VAL A 94 2.28 8.26 2.55
N TRP A 95 3.47 8.71 2.95
CA TRP A 95 4.24 9.74 2.26
C TRP A 95 5.73 9.40 2.24
N GLU A 96 6.47 10.03 1.32
CA GLU A 96 7.85 9.66 1.00
C GLU A 96 8.77 10.87 0.74
N THR A 97 8.28 12.11 0.84
CA THR A 97 9.12 13.32 0.70
C THR A 97 9.11 14.19 1.97
N SER A 98 9.99 15.16 2.07
CA SER A 98 10.16 15.96 3.29
C SER A 98 9.01 16.94 3.59
N LYS A 99 8.09 17.19 2.66
CA LYS A 99 7.01 18.17 2.82
C LYS A 99 5.78 17.82 2.02
N LEU A 100 4.60 18.00 2.60
CA LEU A 100 3.33 17.80 1.88
C LEU A 100 3.03 18.93 0.88
N HIS A 101 2.36 18.56 -0.21
CA HIS A 101 1.69 19.54 -1.05
C HIS A 101 0.56 20.24 -0.25
N PRO A 102 0.34 21.57 -0.38
CA PRO A 102 -0.69 22.28 0.39
C PRO A 102 -2.09 21.69 0.29
N ALA A 103 -2.45 21.12 -0.88
CA ALA A 103 -3.73 20.44 -1.07
C ALA A 103 -3.90 19.22 -0.15
N TRP A 104 -2.83 18.46 0.10
CA TRP A 104 -2.86 17.32 1.00
C TRP A 104 -3.02 17.77 2.45
N THR A 105 -2.29 18.82 2.88
CA THR A 105 -2.48 19.41 4.21
C THR A 105 -3.93 19.88 4.41
N MET A 106 -4.53 20.54 3.40
CA MET A 106 -5.92 20.97 3.46
C MET A 106 -6.89 19.78 3.56
N ALA A 107 -6.67 18.72 2.79
CA ALA A 107 -7.50 17.54 2.82
C ALA A 107 -7.41 16.79 4.16
N CYS A 108 -6.21 16.68 4.73
CA CYS A 108 -5.99 16.09 6.06
C CYS A 108 -6.74 16.84 7.16
N ASN A 109 -6.82 18.16 7.05
CA ASN A 109 -7.54 19.01 8.00
C ASN A 109 -9.07 19.00 7.82
N ARG A 110 -9.61 18.16 6.94
CA ARG A 110 -11.07 18.00 6.70
C ARG A 110 -11.62 16.64 7.16
N VAL A 111 -10.77 15.76 7.67
CA VAL A 111 -11.17 14.46 8.24
C VAL A 111 -11.04 14.50 9.76
N ASN A 112 -11.60 13.50 10.46
CA ASN A 112 -11.59 13.44 11.92
C ASN A 112 -10.25 12.94 12.47
N GLU A 113 -9.59 12.04 11.75
CA GLU A 113 -8.28 11.47 12.11
C GLU A 113 -7.45 11.19 10.86
N VAL A 114 -6.13 11.19 11.01
CA VAL A 114 -5.20 10.74 9.97
C VAL A 114 -4.32 9.62 10.52
N TRP A 115 -4.31 8.49 9.83
CA TRP A 115 -3.47 7.35 10.14
C TRP A 115 -2.26 7.32 9.21
N LEU A 116 -1.08 7.07 9.79
CA LEU A 116 0.22 7.12 9.11
C LEU A 116 1.08 5.93 9.53
N PRO A 117 1.93 5.38 8.64
CA PRO A 117 2.58 4.09 8.90
C PRO A 117 3.79 4.15 9.83
N CYS A 118 4.40 5.32 10.04
CA CYS A 118 5.64 5.43 10.80
C CYS A 118 5.85 6.83 11.41
N ASP A 119 6.78 6.92 12.37
CA ASP A 119 7.09 8.18 13.07
C ASP A 119 7.61 9.28 12.13
N TRP A 120 8.34 8.91 11.09
CA TRP A 120 8.81 9.87 10.09
C TRP A 120 7.62 10.56 9.37
N ASN A 121 6.62 9.78 8.95
CA ASN A 121 5.40 10.34 8.35
C ASN A 121 4.65 11.23 9.35
N MET A 122 4.53 10.80 10.60
CA MET A 122 3.90 11.60 11.66
C MET A 122 4.54 12.99 11.80
N ASN A 123 5.87 13.05 11.74
CA ASN A 123 6.61 14.30 11.81
C ASN A 123 6.41 15.16 10.55
N VAL A 124 6.55 14.59 9.36
CA VAL A 124 6.34 15.34 8.10
C VAL A 124 4.93 15.94 8.02
N PHE A 125 3.90 15.22 8.43
CA PHE A 125 2.51 15.71 8.41
C PHE A 125 2.32 16.85 9.42
N ARG A 126 2.85 16.71 10.63
CA ARG A 126 2.81 17.75 11.66
C ARG A 126 3.52 19.02 11.20
N ASP A 127 4.75 18.87 10.70
CA ASP A 127 5.58 19.99 10.23
C ASP A 127 5.00 20.65 8.97
N SER A 128 4.19 19.91 8.19
CA SER A 128 3.45 20.42 7.04
C SER A 128 2.11 21.09 7.40
N GLY A 129 1.78 21.23 8.69
CA GLY A 129 0.61 21.97 9.17
C GLY A 129 -0.68 21.16 9.30
N VAL A 130 -0.59 19.84 9.39
CA VAL A 130 -1.76 19.01 9.74
C VAL A 130 -2.08 19.16 11.24
N ARG A 131 -3.31 19.54 11.53
CA ARG A 131 -3.86 19.84 12.87
C ARG A 131 -4.81 18.76 13.36
N THR A 132 -5.38 17.98 12.44
CA THR A 132 -6.17 16.78 12.76
C THR A 132 -5.34 15.80 13.59
N PRO A 133 -5.95 15.08 14.56
CA PRO A 133 -5.27 14.02 15.29
C PRO A 133 -4.58 13.02 14.36
N LEU A 134 -3.28 12.81 14.61
CA LEU A 134 -2.46 11.85 13.88
C LEU A 134 -2.29 10.58 14.71
N TYR A 135 -2.40 9.41 14.08
CA TYR A 135 -2.14 8.11 14.70
C TYR A 135 -1.14 7.29 13.89
N LYS A 136 -0.17 6.69 14.59
CA LYS A 136 0.77 5.77 13.97
C LYS A 136 0.17 4.38 13.88
N ILE A 137 -0.17 3.96 12.67
CA ILE A 137 -0.78 2.67 12.34
C ILE A 137 0.06 2.04 11.21
N PRO A 138 1.05 1.19 11.51
CA PRO A 138 1.92 0.56 10.51
C PRO A 138 1.13 -0.38 9.60
N HIS A 139 1.48 -0.50 8.32
CA HIS A 139 0.77 -1.41 7.41
C HIS A 139 0.84 -2.86 7.89
N ALA A 140 -0.32 -3.52 7.88
CA ALA A 140 -0.40 -4.95 8.16
C ALA A 140 0.23 -5.74 7.01
N ILE A 141 1.01 -6.75 7.37
CA ILE A 141 1.55 -7.75 6.45
C ILE A 141 1.08 -9.13 6.91
N ASP A 142 0.68 -9.96 5.96
CA ASP A 142 0.55 -11.39 6.18
C ASP A 142 1.87 -12.05 5.76
N VAL A 143 2.47 -12.82 6.65
CA VAL A 143 3.73 -13.51 6.38
C VAL A 143 3.39 -14.97 6.14
N PRO A 144 3.42 -15.45 4.89
CA PRO A 144 3.06 -16.82 4.59
C PRO A 144 4.10 -17.79 5.17
N ASP A 145 3.69 -19.05 5.32
CA ASP A 145 4.63 -20.14 5.60
C ASP A 145 5.54 -20.34 4.38
N LEU A 146 6.77 -19.83 4.48
CA LEU A 146 7.75 -19.87 3.39
C LEU A 146 8.20 -21.30 3.07
N ASP A 147 8.12 -22.23 4.01
CA ASP A 147 8.51 -23.63 3.79
C ASP A 147 7.50 -24.36 2.87
N SER A 148 6.27 -23.85 2.80
CA SER A 148 5.21 -24.39 1.95
C SER A 148 5.27 -23.88 0.50
N VAL A 149 6.07 -22.84 0.23
CA VAL A 149 6.18 -22.21 -1.08
C VAL A 149 7.15 -23.00 -1.96
N PRO A 150 6.72 -23.51 -3.14
CA PRO A 150 7.61 -24.21 -4.06
C PRO A 150 8.77 -23.31 -4.50
N ASN A 151 9.97 -23.89 -4.59
CA ASN A 151 11.13 -23.19 -5.12
C ASN A 151 10.86 -22.66 -6.53
N PHE A 152 11.10 -21.36 -6.73
CA PHE A 152 11.03 -20.72 -8.03
C PHE A 152 12.41 -20.70 -8.66
N ASN A 153 12.64 -21.58 -9.64
CA ASN A 153 13.89 -21.61 -10.39
C ASN A 153 13.93 -20.43 -11.37
N ILE A 154 14.99 -19.63 -11.27
CA ILE A 154 15.25 -18.51 -12.16
C ILE A 154 16.37 -18.91 -13.10
N ASP A 155 16.10 -18.86 -14.41
CA ASP A 155 17.10 -19.18 -15.42
C ASP A 155 18.34 -18.29 -15.25
N GLY A 156 19.52 -18.92 -15.25
CA GLY A 156 20.80 -18.22 -15.06
C GLY A 156 21.21 -17.99 -13.60
N VAL A 157 20.41 -18.41 -12.62
CA VAL A 157 20.81 -18.45 -11.20
C VAL A 157 21.35 -19.84 -10.88
N GLY A 158 22.63 -19.91 -10.52
CA GLY A 158 23.28 -21.14 -10.07
C GLY A 158 22.76 -21.60 -8.72
N ALA A 159 22.79 -22.92 -8.48
CA ALA A 159 22.31 -23.50 -7.22
C ALA A 159 23.10 -23.06 -5.98
N ASN A 160 24.33 -22.56 -6.18
CA ASN A 160 25.23 -22.10 -5.11
C ASN A 160 25.44 -20.57 -5.13
N ASP A 161 24.76 -19.84 -6.02
CA ASP A 161 24.95 -18.39 -6.12
C ASP A 161 24.41 -17.71 -4.86
N TYR A 162 25.15 -16.71 -4.36
CA TYR A 162 24.58 -15.77 -3.41
C TYR A 162 23.63 -14.82 -4.14
N LEU A 163 22.36 -14.85 -3.77
CA LEU A 163 21.32 -14.07 -4.43
C LEU A 163 21.13 -12.70 -3.79
N PHE A 164 21.42 -11.65 -4.56
CA PHE A 164 20.93 -10.30 -4.30
C PHE A 164 19.58 -10.12 -4.97
N TYR A 165 18.54 -9.85 -4.19
CA TYR A 165 17.19 -9.66 -4.72
C TYR A 165 16.72 -8.23 -4.51
N SER A 166 16.17 -7.61 -5.55
CA SER A 166 15.52 -6.31 -5.47
C SER A 166 14.19 -6.31 -6.22
N ILE A 167 13.15 -5.81 -5.55
CA ILE A 167 11.80 -5.67 -6.09
C ILE A 167 11.34 -4.22 -5.98
N PHE A 168 11.01 -3.61 -7.10
CA PHE A 168 10.50 -2.25 -7.15
C PHE A 168 9.91 -1.92 -8.52
N GLN A 169 9.13 -0.86 -8.60
CA GLN A 169 8.77 -0.25 -9.88
C GLN A 169 9.97 0.49 -10.45
N TRP A 170 10.34 0.21 -11.70
CA TRP A 170 11.47 0.86 -12.39
C TRP A 170 11.23 2.37 -12.52
N GLN A 171 11.73 3.13 -11.55
CA GLN A 171 11.59 4.59 -11.47
C GLN A 171 12.84 5.20 -10.87
N GLU A 172 13.15 6.43 -11.26
CA GLU A 172 14.33 7.17 -10.78
C GLU A 172 14.40 7.22 -9.25
N ARG A 173 13.27 7.45 -8.57
CA ARG A 173 13.19 7.51 -7.10
C ARG A 173 13.62 6.21 -6.40
N LYS A 174 13.61 5.07 -7.12
CA LYS A 174 14.10 3.77 -6.62
C LYS A 174 15.58 3.54 -6.90
N ASN A 175 16.23 4.47 -7.61
CA ASN A 175 17.64 4.47 -7.95
C ASN A 175 18.16 3.15 -8.58
N PRO A 176 17.52 2.63 -9.66
CA PRO A 176 17.98 1.40 -10.32
C PRO A 176 19.41 1.52 -10.86
N TYR A 177 19.80 2.71 -11.35
CA TYR A 177 21.16 2.95 -11.82
C TYR A 177 22.20 2.83 -10.72
N GLY A 178 21.94 3.41 -9.54
CA GLY A 178 22.83 3.29 -8.40
C GLY A 178 22.97 1.84 -7.91
N LEU A 179 21.87 1.08 -7.92
CA LEU A 179 21.90 -0.35 -7.62
C LEU A 179 22.81 -1.13 -8.58
N LEU A 180 22.63 -0.93 -9.89
CA LEU A 180 23.43 -1.60 -10.92
C LEU A 180 24.92 -1.20 -10.83
N ALA A 181 25.20 0.09 -10.65
CA ALA A 181 26.56 0.59 -10.52
C ALA A 181 27.27 0.04 -9.27
N ALA A 182 26.55 -0.06 -8.14
CA ALA A 182 27.10 -0.67 -6.94
C ALA A 182 27.38 -2.16 -7.12
N TYR A 183 26.47 -2.89 -7.77
CA TYR A 183 26.63 -4.32 -8.04
C TYR A 183 27.83 -4.61 -8.96
N THR A 184 27.95 -3.89 -10.08
CA THR A 184 29.07 -4.09 -11.03
C THR A 184 30.41 -3.57 -10.52
N ALA A 185 30.41 -2.63 -9.57
CA ALA A 185 31.63 -2.21 -8.88
C ALA A 185 32.09 -3.22 -7.83
N ALA A 186 31.16 -3.97 -7.22
CA ALA A 186 31.46 -4.93 -6.17
C ALA A 186 31.91 -6.31 -6.72
N PHE A 187 31.45 -6.70 -7.91
CA PHE A 187 31.64 -8.05 -8.44
C PHE A 187 32.20 -8.05 -9.87
N THR A 188 32.96 -9.09 -10.19
CA THR A 188 33.81 -9.20 -11.39
C THR A 188 33.29 -10.20 -12.42
N GLY A 189 32.08 -10.75 -12.20
CA GLY A 189 31.41 -11.69 -13.11
C GLY A 189 31.92 -13.13 -13.06
N VAL A 190 32.98 -13.39 -12.29
CA VAL A 190 33.45 -14.75 -11.92
C VAL A 190 33.08 -15.13 -10.49
N ASP A 191 32.50 -14.19 -9.74
CA ASP A 191 31.97 -14.43 -8.40
C ASP A 191 30.69 -15.27 -8.49
N ASP A 192 30.50 -16.19 -7.54
CA ASP A 192 29.29 -17.02 -7.42
C ASP A 192 28.12 -16.19 -6.83
N VAL A 193 27.71 -15.14 -7.55
CA VAL A 193 26.67 -14.19 -7.12
C VAL A 193 25.73 -13.84 -8.26
N CYS A 194 24.47 -13.58 -7.94
CA CYS A 194 23.47 -13.15 -8.91
C CYS A 194 22.63 -11.98 -8.37
N LEU A 195 22.32 -11.01 -9.24
CA LEU A 195 21.34 -9.95 -8.97
C LEU A 195 20.05 -10.25 -9.73
N VAL A 196 18.98 -10.51 -8.99
CA VAL A 196 17.63 -10.64 -9.54
C VAL A 196 16.85 -9.34 -9.31
N LEU A 197 16.40 -8.75 -10.41
CA LEU A 197 15.56 -7.56 -10.42
C LEU A 197 14.13 -7.93 -10.82
N LYS A 198 13.19 -7.81 -9.88
CA LYS A 198 11.76 -7.94 -10.17
C LYS A 198 11.15 -6.54 -10.31
N THR A 199 10.78 -6.21 -11.54
CA THR A 199 10.07 -4.96 -11.89
C THR A 199 8.80 -5.26 -12.68
N TYR A 200 7.99 -4.23 -12.93
CA TYR A 200 6.83 -4.30 -13.82
C TYR A 200 7.28 -4.39 -15.29
N MET A 201 6.48 -5.06 -16.14
CA MET A 201 6.76 -5.20 -17.57
C MET A 201 6.71 -3.88 -18.35
N HIS A 202 5.93 -2.91 -17.86
CA HIS A 202 5.77 -1.62 -18.51
C HIS A 202 6.33 -0.53 -17.60
N ASP A 203 7.10 0.37 -18.23
CA ASP A 203 7.47 1.63 -17.59
C ASP A 203 6.18 2.46 -17.45
N HIS A 204 5.83 2.82 -16.22
CA HIS A 204 4.75 3.78 -15.96
C HIS A 204 5.33 5.16 -15.62
N ALA A 205 6.56 5.45 -16.08
CA ALA A 205 7.02 6.82 -16.21
C ALA A 205 6.07 7.54 -17.18
N GLY A 206 5.02 8.15 -16.61
CA GLY A 206 4.29 9.22 -17.28
C GLY A 206 5.23 10.41 -17.37
N ASP A 207 5.79 10.60 -18.55
CA ASP A 207 6.08 11.94 -19.08
C ASP A 207 4.79 12.54 -19.67
#